data_AF-A0A7X6VY21-F1
#
_entry.id   AF-A0A7X6VY21-F1
#
_cell.length_a   1.000
_cell.length_b   1.000
_cell.length_c   1.000
_cell.angle_alpha   90.00
_cell.angle_beta   90.00
_cell.angle_gamma   90.00
#
_symmetry.space_group_name_H-M   'P 1'
#
loop_
_entity.id
_entity.type
_entity.pdbx_description
1 polymer ?
#
loop_
_entity_poly.entity_id
_entity_poly.type
_entity_poly.pdbx_seq_one_letter_code
_entity_poly.pdbx_strand_id
1 'polypeptide(L)'
;LGCTLKIFTRETIKSIHIYGELHRFIPVLITLEGATRFTQVNVNHRPRKFGTSKYNLSRTTKVLSDLLLMLFFKKYLQRPMHFFGGLGTVTLGIGVLINLYMLVLKIMGQDIWGKPLLLLGILLVMGGIQFVTIGILAELQMRTYFESQQKKPFRVKQVIPAKVAPTE
;
A
#
# COMPACT_ATOMS: atom_id res chain seq x y z
N LEU A 1 17.42 -3.14 -8.42
CA LEU A 1 17.45 -2.70 -9.84
C LEU A 1 17.69 -1.19 -9.92
N GLY A 2 18.95 -0.75 -9.88
CA GLY A 2 19.33 0.67 -10.03
C GLY A 2 19.74 1.06 -11.45
N CYS A 3 19.91 0.09 -12.35
CA CYS A 3 20.21 0.32 -13.75
C CYS A 3 19.00 0.89 -14.49
N THR A 4 19.22 1.94 -15.29
CA THR A 4 18.20 2.57 -16.14
C THR A 4 17.87 1.73 -17.37
N LEU A 5 18.81 0.88 -17.83
CA LEU A 5 18.58 -0.03 -18.94
C LEU A 5 17.72 -1.21 -18.48
N LYS A 6 16.50 -1.29 -19.01
CA LYS A 6 15.53 -2.35 -18.73
C LYS A 6 14.88 -2.76 -20.04
N ILE A 7 14.77 -4.07 -20.27
CA ILE A 7 14.16 -4.64 -21.47
C ILE A 7 12.92 -5.41 -21.03
N PHE A 8 11.80 -5.15 -21.70
CA PHE A 8 10.51 -5.78 -21.43
C PHE A 8 9.91 -6.32 -22.73
N THR A 9 9.20 -7.45 -22.65
CA THR A 9 8.42 -7.93 -23.80
C THR A 9 7.17 -7.05 -24.01
N ARG A 10 6.73 -6.96 -25.27
CA ARG A 10 5.54 -6.17 -25.65
C ARG A 10 4.29 -6.58 -24.87
N GLU A 11 4.12 -7.86 -24.62
CA GLU A 11 2.99 -8.41 -23.86
C GLU A 11 3.00 -7.94 -22.39
N THR A 12 4.17 -7.93 -21.77
CA THR A 12 4.33 -7.54 -20.36
C THR A 12 4.06 -6.05 -20.17
N ILE A 13 4.65 -5.19 -21.01
CA ILE A 13 4.51 -3.74 -20.87
C ILE A 13 3.09 -3.26 -21.16
N LYS A 14 2.38 -3.89 -22.11
CA LYS A 14 0.99 -3.55 -22.43
C LYS A 14 0.00 -3.91 -21.34
N SER A 15 0.37 -4.81 -20.44
CA SER A 15 -0.53 -5.22 -19.35
C SER A 15 -0.47 -4.33 -18.12
N ILE A 16 0.63 -3.61 -17.90
CA ILE A 16 0.75 -2.70 -16.77
C ILE A 16 0.13 -1.34 -17.11
N HIS A 17 -0.65 -0.78 -16.18
CA HIS A 17 -1.11 0.60 -16.26
C HIS A 17 -0.15 1.47 -15.46
N ILE A 18 0.60 2.32 -16.15
CA ILE A 18 1.56 3.23 -15.51
C ILE A 18 0.85 4.56 -15.26
N TYR A 19 0.77 4.97 -13.99
CA TYR A 19 0.19 6.26 -13.60
C TYR A 19 1.19 7.11 -12.81
N GLY A 20 1.42 8.36 -13.24
CA GLY A 20 2.31 9.31 -12.56
C GLY A 20 3.75 8.81 -12.31
N GLU A 21 4.19 8.86 -11.06
CA GLU A 21 5.56 8.46 -10.63
C GLU A 21 5.77 6.94 -10.59
N LEU A 22 4.73 6.12 -10.87
CA LEU A 22 4.83 4.65 -10.87
C LEU A 22 5.78 4.09 -11.93
N HIS A 23 6.22 4.91 -12.90
CA HIS A 23 7.24 4.53 -13.89
C HIS A 23 8.56 4.07 -13.24
N ARG A 24 8.88 4.56 -12.03
CA ARG A 24 10.06 4.09 -11.26
C ARG A 24 9.90 2.64 -10.78
N PHE A 25 8.66 2.20 -10.58
CA PHE A 25 8.31 0.92 -9.99
C PHE A 25 7.78 -0.10 -11.00
N ILE A 26 8.01 0.12 -12.31
CA ILE A 26 7.66 -0.83 -13.39
C ILE A 26 8.07 -2.27 -13.05
N PRO A 27 9.28 -2.59 -12.55
CA PRO A 27 9.64 -3.98 -12.22
C PRO A 27 8.71 -4.60 -11.18
N VAL A 28 8.29 -3.83 -10.18
CA VAL A 28 7.39 -4.32 -9.13
C VAL A 28 5.97 -4.46 -9.66
N LEU A 29 5.48 -3.52 -10.47
CA LEU A 29 4.17 -3.66 -11.14
C LEU A 29 4.12 -4.91 -12.01
N ILE A 30 5.20 -5.18 -12.75
CA ILE A 30 5.31 -6.38 -13.59
C ILE A 30 5.31 -7.66 -12.75
N THR A 31 5.93 -7.67 -11.57
CA THR A 31 5.80 -8.81 -10.63
C THR A 31 4.38 -8.98 -10.11
N LEU A 32 3.65 -7.87 -9.89
CA LEU A 32 2.26 -7.89 -9.40
C LEU A 32 1.29 -8.41 -10.47
N GLU A 33 1.53 -8.07 -11.73
CA GLU A 33 0.78 -8.57 -12.89
C GLU A 33 1.11 -10.04 -13.26
N GLY A 34 1.96 -10.72 -12.48
CA GLY A 34 2.24 -12.15 -12.62
C GLY A 34 3.42 -12.52 -13.52
N ALA A 35 4.26 -11.56 -13.92
CA ALA A 35 5.48 -11.90 -14.64
C ALA A 35 6.50 -12.54 -13.68
N THR A 36 6.93 -13.75 -14.03
CA THR A 36 7.71 -14.65 -13.17
C THR A 36 9.18 -14.76 -13.57
N ARG A 37 9.58 -14.19 -14.72
CA ARG A 37 10.95 -14.30 -15.23
C ARG A 37 11.64 -12.95 -15.20
N PHE A 38 12.63 -12.83 -14.32
CA PHE A 38 13.56 -11.71 -14.28
C PHE A 38 14.98 -12.24 -14.39
N THR A 39 15.71 -11.77 -15.38
CA THR A 39 17.14 -12.03 -15.51
C THR A 39 17.88 -10.72 -15.31
N GLN A 40 18.85 -10.72 -14.41
CA GLN A 40 19.78 -9.61 -14.26
C GLN A 40 21.04 -9.96 -15.06
N VAL A 41 21.37 -9.13 -16.04
CA VAL A 41 22.59 -9.25 -16.83
C VAL A 41 23.57 -8.21 -16.32
N ASN A 42 24.81 -8.62 -16.05
CA ASN A 42 25.85 -7.68 -15.64
C ASN A 42 26.20 -6.76 -16.81
N VAL A 43 26.17 -5.45 -16.57
CA VAL A 43 26.41 -4.42 -17.59
C VAL A 43 27.58 -3.58 -17.15
N ASN A 44 28.54 -3.35 -18.05
CA ASN A 44 29.69 -2.49 -17.75
C ASN A 44 29.28 -1.01 -17.74
N HIS A 45 29.13 -0.44 -16.54
CA HIS A 45 28.85 0.98 -16.36
C HIS A 45 30.14 1.79 -16.45
N ARG A 46 30.31 2.54 -17.54
CA ARG A 46 31.44 3.46 -17.71
C ARG A 46 31.23 4.75 -16.89
N PRO A 47 32.29 5.31 -16.28
CA PRO A 47 32.18 6.56 -15.56
C PRO A 47 31.76 7.69 -16.48
N ARG A 48 30.87 8.56 -15.98
CA ARG A 48 30.40 9.73 -16.72
C ARG A 48 31.57 10.71 -16.93
N LYS A 49 31.84 11.08 -18.19
CA LYS A 49 32.91 12.02 -18.54
C LYS A 49 32.49 13.50 -18.51
N PHE A 50 31.19 13.79 -18.65
CA PHE A 50 30.68 15.18 -18.76
C PHE A 50 29.35 15.37 -18.00
N GLY A 51 29.18 16.55 -17.39
CA GLY A 51 27.95 17.03 -16.73
C GLY A 51 27.80 16.64 -15.25
N THR A 52 26.99 17.38 -14.50
CA THR A 52 26.75 17.17 -13.07
C THR A 52 25.63 16.15 -12.80
N SER A 53 25.76 15.43 -11.68
CA SER A 53 24.75 14.48 -11.22
C SER A 53 23.45 15.20 -10.85
N LYS A 54 22.31 14.78 -11.42
CA LYS A 54 20.98 15.31 -11.06
C LYS A 54 20.33 14.52 -9.89
N TYR A 55 21.12 13.72 -9.17
CA TYR A 55 20.65 13.01 -7.99
C TYR A 55 20.61 13.96 -6.79
N ASN A 56 19.45 14.56 -6.54
CA ASN A 56 19.20 15.37 -5.35
C ASN A 56 18.72 14.49 -4.20
N LEU A 57 19.25 14.69 -2.99
CA LEU A 57 18.82 13.97 -1.79
C LEU A 57 17.34 14.21 -1.45
N SER A 58 16.80 15.36 -1.85
CA SER A 58 15.37 15.68 -1.79
C SER A 58 14.48 14.72 -2.61
N ARG A 59 15.03 14.02 -3.62
CA ARG A 59 14.28 12.99 -4.34
C ARG A 59 14.11 11.71 -3.53
N THR A 60 14.98 11.44 -2.56
CA THR A 60 14.95 10.20 -1.76
C THR A 60 13.69 10.12 -0.88
N THR A 61 13.24 11.24 -0.31
CA THR A 61 12.01 11.27 0.49
C THR A 61 10.77 11.00 -0.35
N LYS A 62 10.70 11.55 -1.57
CA LYS A 62 9.64 11.23 -2.54
C LYS A 62 9.66 9.76 -2.96
N VAL A 63 10.84 9.22 -3.23
CA VAL A 63 10.98 7.78 -3.56
C VAL A 63 10.50 6.91 -2.41
N LEU A 64 10.79 7.28 -1.16
CA LEU A 64 10.37 6.53 0.02
C LEU A 64 8.85 6.60 0.23
N SER A 65 8.23 7.78 0.08
CA SER A 65 6.78 7.92 0.16
C SER A 65 6.07 7.12 -0.93
N ASP A 66 6.60 7.15 -2.16
CA ASP A 66 6.04 6.38 -3.28
C ASP A 66 6.18 4.88 -3.05
N LEU A 67 7.29 4.42 -2.46
CA LEU A 67 7.50 3.02 -2.12
C LEU A 67 6.53 2.57 -1.02
N LEU A 68 6.36 3.39 0.03
CA LEU A 68 5.39 3.12 1.10
C LEU A 68 3.97 3.00 0.54
N LEU A 69 3.60 3.94 -0.34
CA LEU A 69 2.32 3.91 -1.05
C LEU A 69 2.19 2.63 -1.87
N MET A 70 3.21 2.25 -2.64
CA MET A 70 3.17 1.04 -3.45
C MET A 70 3.04 -0.24 -2.60
N LEU A 71 3.75 -0.33 -1.48
CA LEU A 71 3.65 -1.44 -0.54
C LEU A 71 2.25 -1.50 0.09
N PHE A 72 1.69 -0.34 0.43
CA PHE A 72 0.32 -0.23 0.92
C PHE A 72 -0.68 -0.71 -0.13
N PHE A 73 -0.57 -0.28 -1.39
CA PHE A 73 -1.40 -0.75 -2.49
C PHE A 73 -1.23 -2.26 -2.72
N LYS A 74 -0.01 -2.79 -2.70
CA LYS A 74 0.20 -4.22 -2.87
C LYS A 74 -0.49 -5.06 -1.78
N LYS A 75 -0.41 -4.62 -0.52
CA LYS A 75 -0.82 -5.42 0.64
C LYS A 75 -2.27 -5.18 1.07
N TYR A 76 -2.77 -3.96 0.96
CA TYR A 76 -4.03 -3.53 1.56
C TYR A 76 -5.06 -3.00 0.57
N LEU A 77 -4.77 -2.92 -0.74
CA LEU A 77 -5.74 -2.43 -1.73
C LEU A 77 -7.00 -3.30 -1.80
N GLN A 78 -6.87 -4.60 -1.58
CA GLN A 78 -8.01 -5.52 -1.59
C GLN A 78 -8.82 -5.50 -0.29
N ARG A 79 -8.25 -5.02 0.81
CA ARG A 79 -8.83 -5.06 2.16
C ARG A 79 -8.31 -3.90 3.03
N PRO A 80 -8.58 -2.63 2.66
CA PRO A 80 -8.06 -1.47 3.39
C PRO A 80 -8.55 -1.39 4.84
N MET A 81 -9.71 -2.00 5.15
CA MET A 81 -10.25 -2.07 6.51
C MET A 81 -9.29 -2.72 7.51
N HIS A 82 -8.47 -3.70 7.12
CA HIS A 82 -7.54 -4.34 8.05
C HIS A 82 -6.44 -3.40 8.55
N PHE A 83 -6.02 -2.45 7.72
CA PHE A 83 -4.98 -1.48 8.10
C PHE A 83 -5.56 -0.38 9.00
N PHE A 84 -6.57 0.34 8.50
CA PHE A 84 -7.16 1.47 9.22
C PHE A 84 -8.04 1.03 10.39
N GLY A 85 -8.77 -0.08 10.24
CA GLY A 85 -9.56 -0.67 11.32
C GLY A 85 -8.67 -1.24 12.43
N GLY A 86 -7.59 -1.95 12.09
CA GLY A 86 -6.64 -2.46 13.09
C GLY A 86 -6.00 -1.32 13.90
N LEU A 87 -5.51 -0.28 13.22
CA LEU A 87 -4.97 0.91 13.87
C LEU A 87 -6.03 1.63 14.71
N GLY A 88 -7.25 1.78 14.17
CA GLY A 88 -8.38 2.41 14.84
C GLY A 88 -8.78 1.70 16.12
N THR A 89 -8.90 0.36 16.10
CA THR A 89 -9.24 -0.45 17.28
C THR A 89 -8.19 -0.33 18.38
N VAL A 90 -6.90 -0.34 18.03
CA VAL A 90 -5.80 -0.14 19.01
C VAL A 90 -5.88 1.26 19.62
N THR A 91 -5.99 2.29 18.78
CA THR A 91 -6.04 3.69 19.23
C THR A 91 -7.27 3.96 20.11
N LEU A 92 -8.43 3.44 19.71
CA LEU A 92 -9.68 3.53 20.47
C LEU A 92 -9.55 2.78 21.80
N GLY A 93 -8.99 1.57 21.80
CA GLY A 93 -8.76 0.78 23.01
C GLY A 93 -7.89 1.51 24.03
N ILE A 94 -6.76 2.09 23.59
CA ILE A 94 -5.89 2.91 24.45
C ILE A 94 -6.63 4.15 24.97
N GLY A 95 -7.36 4.86 24.10
CA GLY A 95 -8.14 6.02 24.49
C GLY A 95 -9.22 5.71 25.53
N VAL A 96 -9.92 4.58 25.38
CA VAL A 96 -10.92 4.12 26.34
C VAL A 96 -10.27 3.75 27.68
N LEU A 97 -9.15 3.01 27.68
CA LEU A 97 -8.44 2.66 28.90
C LEU A 97 -8.00 3.89 29.70
N ILE A 98 -7.46 4.91 29.02
CA ILE A 98 -7.03 6.16 29.65
C ILE A 98 -8.23 6.91 30.23
N ASN A 99 -9.34 7.01 29.50
CA ASN A 99 -10.55 7.65 30.02
C ASN A 99 -11.14 6.88 31.21
N LEU A 100 -11.11 5.55 31.18
CA LEU A 100 -11.62 4.71 32.24
C LEU A 100 -10.79 4.84 33.51
N TYR A 101 -9.46 4.90 33.38
CA TYR A 101 -8.55 5.23 34.47
C TYR A 101 -8.85 6.61 35.08
N MET A 102 -9.04 7.63 34.24
CA MET A 102 -9.40 8.98 34.69
C MET A 102 -10.78 9.02 35.36
N LEU A 103 -11.73 8.21 34.90
CA LEU A 103 -13.06 8.08 35.50
C LEU A 103 -13.00 7.46 36.90
N VAL A 104 -12.16 6.45 37.12
CA VAL A 104 -11.93 5.88 38.46
C VAL A 104 -11.35 6.91 39.42
N LEU A 105 -10.34 7.68 38.97
CA LEU A 105 -9.78 8.79 39.76
C LEU A 105 -10.84 9.83 40.12
N LYS A 106 -11.84 10.05 39.25
CA LYS A 106 -12.94 10.99 39.52
C LYS A 106 -13.80 10.52 40.68
N ILE A 107 -14.13 9.23 40.66
CA ILE A 107 -14.98 8.61 41.67
C ILE A 107 -14.26 8.59 43.03
N MET A 108 -12.93 8.52 43.04
CA MET A 108 -12.09 8.64 44.25
C MET A 108 -11.94 10.08 44.76
N GLY A 109 -12.67 11.05 44.19
CA GLY A 109 -12.70 12.43 44.67
C GLY A 109 -11.50 13.30 44.27
N GLN A 110 -10.66 12.84 43.31
CA GLN A 110 -9.55 13.63 42.80
C GLN A 110 -10.01 14.57 41.69
N ASP A 111 -9.55 15.83 41.73
CA ASP A 111 -9.78 16.77 40.64
C ASP A 111 -9.05 16.33 39.36
N ILE A 112 -9.80 16.34 38.26
CA ILE A 112 -9.36 15.90 36.93
C ILE A 112 -9.15 17.08 35.99
N TRP A 113 -9.69 18.24 36.36
CA TRP A 113 -9.65 19.42 35.53
C TRP A 113 -8.21 19.87 35.29
N GLY A 114 -7.85 20.09 34.02
CA GLY A 114 -6.51 20.55 33.62
C GLY A 114 -5.45 19.45 33.43
N LYS A 115 -5.75 18.16 33.66
CA LYS A 115 -4.78 17.08 33.39
C LYS A 115 -4.68 16.81 31.88
N PRO A 116 -3.50 16.96 31.24
CA PRO A 116 -3.32 16.70 29.81
C PRO A 116 -3.73 15.28 29.39
N LEU A 117 -3.70 14.34 30.34
CA LEU A 117 -4.08 12.95 30.14
C LEU A 117 -5.57 12.77 29.78
N LEU A 118 -6.46 13.63 30.29
CA LEU A 118 -7.88 13.59 29.93
C LEU A 118 -8.09 14.00 28.47
N LEU A 119 -7.46 15.11 28.06
CA LEU A 119 -7.50 15.61 26.68
C LEU A 119 -6.94 14.57 25.72
N LEU A 120 -5.80 13.97 26.06
CA LEU A 120 -5.18 12.91 25.27
C LEU A 120 -6.10 11.69 25.14
N GLY A 121 -6.77 11.27 26.23
CA GLY A 121 -7.75 10.19 26.19
C GLY A 121 -8.91 10.48 25.24
N ILE A 122 -9.53 11.66 25.33
CA ILE A 122 -10.64 12.05 24.46
C ILE A 122 -10.20 12.13 23.00
N LEU A 123 -9.04 12.72 22.72
CA LEU A 123 -8.47 12.82 21.37
C LEU A 123 -8.19 11.44 20.77
N LEU A 124 -7.67 10.50 21.55
CA LEU A 124 -7.43 9.12 21.09
C LEU A 124 -8.73 8.38 20.77
N VAL A 125 -9.79 8.59 21.55
CA VAL A 125 -11.12 8.01 21.26
C VAL A 125 -11.69 8.61 19.97
N MET A 126 -11.67 9.93 19.83
CA MET A 126 -12.14 10.62 18.61
C MET A 126 -11.34 10.18 17.37
N GLY A 127 -10.01 10.14 17.48
CA GLY A 127 -9.12 9.68 16.40
C GLY A 127 -9.33 8.20 16.06
N GLY A 128 -9.54 7.35 17.07
CA GLY A 128 -9.86 5.93 16.88
C GLY A 128 -11.14 5.73 16.08
N ILE A 129 -12.21 6.46 16.41
CA ILE A 129 -13.47 6.44 15.66
C ILE A 129 -13.25 6.92 14.21
N GLN A 130 -12.50 8.01 14.02
CA GLN A 130 -12.19 8.53 12.68
C GLN A 130 -11.43 7.50 11.82
N PHE A 131 -10.45 6.79 12.40
CA PHE A 131 -9.72 5.75 11.67
C PHE A 131 -10.60 4.58 11.26
N VAL A 132 -11.52 4.14 12.12
CA VAL A 132 -12.50 3.09 11.77
C VAL A 132 -13.41 3.55 10.63
N THR A 133 -13.94 4.76 10.71
CA THR A 133 -14.80 5.36 9.67
C THR A 133 -14.07 5.46 8.33
N ILE A 134 -12.82 5.96 8.33
CA ILE A 134 -11.99 6.03 7.11
C ILE A 134 -11.73 4.63 6.56
N GLY A 135 -11.51 3.63 7.41
CA GLY A 135 -11.34 2.23 7.00
C GLY A 135 -12.55 1.67 6.26
N ILE A 136 -13.76 1.94 6.75
CA ILE A 136 -15.02 1.52 6.11
C ILE A 136 -15.21 2.26 4.78
N LEU A 137 -15.01 3.58 4.75
CA LEU A 137 -15.11 4.37 3.52
C LEU A 137 -14.10 3.90 2.46
N ALA A 138 -12.88 3.59 2.85
CA ALA A 138 -11.85 3.06 1.95
C ALA A 138 -12.24 1.68 1.40
N GLU A 139 -12.80 0.79 2.23
CA GLU A 139 -13.29 -0.52 1.79
C GLU A 139 -14.42 -0.39 0.75
N LEU A 140 -15.37 0.52 0.99
CA LEU A 140 -16.44 0.82 0.03
C LEU A 140 -15.88 1.37 -1.27
N GLN A 141 -14.98 2.35 -1.20
CA GLN A 141 -14.37 2.96 -2.38
C GLN A 141 -13.57 1.94 -3.20
N MET A 142 -12.85 1.03 -2.54
CA MET A 142 -12.10 -0.02 -3.23
C MET A 142 -13.02 -1.05 -3.87
N ARG A 143 -14.12 -1.45 -3.22
CA ARG A 143 -15.11 -2.33 -3.82
C ARG A 143 -15.69 -1.73 -5.09
N THR A 144 -16.11 -0.47 -5.04
CA THR A 144 -16.60 0.26 -6.22
C THR A 144 -15.52 0.36 -7.31
N TYR A 145 -14.27 0.62 -6.94
CA TYR A 145 -13.15 0.68 -7.89
C TYR A 145 -12.91 -0.66 -8.60
N PHE A 146 -12.89 -1.78 -7.88
CA PHE A 146 -12.67 -3.10 -8.47
C PHE A 146 -13.88 -3.59 -9.27
N GLU A 147 -15.09 -3.35 -8.79
CA GLU A 147 -16.33 -3.70 -9.48
C GLU A 147 -16.47 -2.92 -10.81
N SER A 148 -16.12 -1.63 -10.80
CA SER A 148 -16.09 -0.80 -12.01
C SER A 148 -15.08 -1.27 -13.06
N GLN A 149 -13.96 -1.88 -12.65
CA GLN A 149 -12.93 -2.29 -13.60
C GLN A 149 -13.20 -3.59 -14.33
N GLN A 150 -14.22 -4.39 -13.95
CA GLN A 150 -14.52 -5.71 -14.56
C GLN A 150 -13.28 -6.59 -14.81
N LYS A 151 -12.21 -6.44 -14.02
CA LYS A 151 -10.97 -7.20 -14.19
C LYS A 151 -11.06 -8.51 -13.44
N LYS A 152 -10.91 -9.61 -14.17
CA LYS A 152 -10.84 -10.95 -13.57
C LYS A 152 -9.58 -11.04 -12.69
N PRO A 153 -9.67 -11.58 -11.45
CA PRO A 153 -8.55 -11.66 -10.51
C PRO A 153 -7.47 -12.67 -10.90
N PHE A 154 -7.67 -13.40 -11.99
CA PHE A 154 -6.72 -14.39 -12.51
C PHE A 154 -6.41 -14.09 -13.98
N ARG A 155 -5.17 -14.35 -14.36
CA ARG A 155 -4.69 -14.18 -15.73
C ARG A 155 -4.15 -15.51 -16.23
N VAL A 156 -4.85 -16.11 -17.18
CA VAL A 156 -4.44 -17.39 -17.77
C VAL A 156 -3.33 -17.10 -18.78
N LYS A 157 -2.14 -17.64 -18.53
CA LYS A 157 -0.99 -17.47 -19.42
C LYS A 157 -1.08 -18.34 -20.67
N GLN A 158 -1.64 -19.54 -20.53
CA GLN A 158 -1.81 -20.49 -21.63
C GLN A 158 -2.95 -21.45 -21.29
N VAL A 159 -3.90 -21.61 -22.21
CA VAL A 159 -4.88 -22.71 -22.17
C VAL A 159 -4.30 -23.81 -23.03
N ILE A 160 -3.99 -24.96 -22.43
CA ILE A 160 -3.57 -26.15 -23.18
C ILE A 160 -4.85 -26.91 -23.52
N PRO A 161 -5.26 -26.98 -24.80
CA PRO A 161 -6.41 -27.80 -25.17
C PRO A 161 -6.11 -29.26 -24.85
N ALA A 162 -7.04 -29.92 -24.15
CA ALA A 162 -6.95 -31.36 -23.94
C ALA A 162 -7.01 -32.06 -25.31
N LYS A 163 -6.08 -33.00 -25.54
CA LYS A 163 -6.04 -33.80 -26.76
C LYS A 163 -7.32 -34.62 -26.80
N VAL A 164 -8.27 -34.23 -27.66
CA VAL A 164 -9.49 -35.01 -27.90
C VAL A 164 -9.05 -36.34 -28.49
N ALA A 165 -9.34 -37.44 -27.80
CA ALA A 165 -9.08 -38.79 -28.31
C ALA A 165 -9.90 -38.97 -29.61
N PRO A 166 -9.36 -39.64 -30.64
CA PRO A 166 -10.12 -39.90 -31.86
C PRO A 166 -11.35 -40.75 -31.47
N THR A 167 -12.54 -40.24 -31.73
CA THR A 167 -13.76 -41.03 -31.75
C THR A 167 -13.69 -41.98 -32.94
N GLU A 168 -13.73 -43.28 -32.64
CA GLU A 168 -13.90 -44.38 -33.61
C GLU A 168 -15.19 -44.25 -34.43
#